data_AF-A0A4E0QQF0-F1
#
_entry.id   AF-A0A4E0QQF0-F1
#
_cell.length_a   1.000
_cell.length_b   1.000
_cell.length_c   1.000
_cell.angle_alpha   90.00
_cell.angle_beta   90.00
_cell.angle_gamma   90.00
#
_symmetry.space_group_name_H-M   'P 1'
#
loop_
_entity.id
_entity.type
_entity.pdbx_description
1 polymer ?
#
loop_
_entity_poly.entity_id
_entity_poly.type
_entity_poly.pdbx_seq_one_letter_code
_entity_poly.pdbx_strand_id
1 'polypeptide(L)' 'MLNFTKNYARNPLEPCHIHVRKGSTVAKFWVVPQVRLAQAYDMSSTELRGLLRVVERNQELIKRKWDEYFGTTCKKSGI' A
#
# COMPACT_ATOMS: atom_id res chain seq x y z
N MET A 1 12.29 1.85 -3.59
CA MET A 1 12.18 1.53 -2.14
C MET A 1 10.71 1.47 -1.75
N LEU A 2 10.27 0.44 -1.02
CA LEU A 2 8.92 0.35 -0.47
C LEU A 2 8.89 1.06 0.88
N ASN A 3 7.94 1.98 1.09
CA ASN A 3 7.78 2.68 2.36
C ASN A 3 6.37 2.46 2.90
N PHE A 4 6.28 2.18 4.20
CA PHE A 4 5.03 2.10 4.94
C PHE A 4 4.77 3.44 5.61
N THR A 5 3.56 3.99 5.44
CA THR A 5 3.16 5.25 6.07
C THR A 5 1.85 5.03 6.81
N LYS A 6 1.77 5.43 8.08
CA LYS A 6 0.52 5.47 8.84
C LYS A 6 0.28 6.91 9.25
N ASN A 7 -0.81 7.50 8.76
CA ASN A 7 -1.27 8.80 9.21
C ASN A 7 -2.02 8.62 10.52
N TYR A 8 -1.43 9.06 11.63
CA TYR A 8 -2.03 8.99 12.97
C TYR A 8 -3.16 10.00 13.20
N ALA A 9 -3.33 11.00 12.30
CA ALA A 9 -4.24 12.13 12.48
C ALA A 9 -5.60 12.02 11.77
N ARG A 10 -5.89 10.91 11.07
CA ARG A 10 -7.21 10.69 10.44
C ARG A 10 -7.96 9.58 11.17
N ASN A 11 -9.20 9.89 11.55
CA ASN A 11 -10.18 8.92 12.04
C ASN A 11 -11.19 8.68 10.92
N PRO A 12 -11.31 7.46 10.35
CA PRO A 12 -10.65 6.22 10.73
C PRO A 12 -9.17 6.16 10.29
N LEU A 13 -8.39 5.34 11.00
CA LEU A 13 -7.00 5.02 10.63
C LEU A 13 -6.95 4.53 9.18
N GLU A 14 -6.01 5.05 8.39
CA GLU A 14 -5.89 4.63 7.00
C GLU A 14 -5.70 3.11 6.90
N PRO A 15 -6.41 2.44 5.97
CA PRO A 15 -6.20 1.01 5.73
C PRO A 15 -4.75 0.69 5.36
N CYS A 16 -4.38 -0.56 5.54
CA CYS A 16 -3.02 -1.03 5.25
C CYS A 16 -2.67 -0.86 3.75
N HIS A 17 -1.55 -0.19 3.51
CA HIS A 17 -1.14 0.30 2.20
C HIS A 17 0.39 0.39 2.05
N ILE A 18 0.88 0.55 0.83
CA ILE A 18 2.30 0.76 0.56
C ILE A 18 2.53 1.88 -0.43
N HIS A 19 3.69 2.53 -0.31
CA HIS A 19 4.19 3.49 -1.29
C HIS A 19 5.36 2.85 -2.05
N VAL A 20 5.23 2.78 -3.37
CA VAL A 20 6.32 2.42 -4.30
C VAL A 20 6.92 3.71 -4.84
N ARG A 21 8.23 3.90 -4.69
CA ARG A 21 8.95 5.07 -5.21
C ARG A 21 10.03 4.66 -6.22
N LYS A 22 10.12 5.39 -7.33
CA LYS A 22 11.16 5.28 -8.38
C LYS A 22 11.57 6.69 -8.83
N GLY A 23 12.75 7.15 -8.43
CA GLY A 23 13.19 8.53 -8.68
C GLY A 23 12.21 9.54 -8.05
N SER A 24 11.71 10.49 -8.85
CA SER A 24 10.69 11.47 -8.48
C SER A 24 9.25 10.94 -8.48
N THR A 25 9.05 9.70 -8.94
CA THR A 25 7.71 9.12 -9.13
C THR A 25 7.27 8.34 -7.89
N VAL A 26 5.96 8.36 -7.58
CA VAL A 26 5.38 7.65 -6.44
C VAL A 26 4.03 7.04 -6.79
N ALA A 27 3.79 5.82 -6.32
CA ALA A 27 2.51 5.15 -6.39
C ALA A 27 2.12 4.62 -4.99
N LYS A 28 0.87 4.85 -4.58
CA LYS A 28 0.26 4.32 -3.37
C LYS A 28 -0.71 3.22 -3.74
N PHE A 29 -0.58 2.06 -3.09
CA PHE A 29 -1.50 0.92 -3.25
C PHE A 29 -2.15 0.57 -1.92
N TRP A 30 -3.48 0.46 -1.92
CA TRP A 30 -4.19 -0.23 -0.83
C TRP A 30 -3.92 -1.72 -0.92
N VAL A 31 -3.79 -2.40 0.21
CA VAL A 31 -3.53 -3.86 0.31
C VAL A 31 -4.78 -4.61 0.80
N VAL A 32 -5.65 -3.89 1.52
CA VAL A 32 -6.93 -4.37 2.04
C VAL A 32 -8.05 -3.38 1.68
N PRO A 33 -9.26 -3.84 1.37
CA PRO A 33 -9.71 -5.25 1.30
C PRO A 33 -9.13 -6.05 0.13
N GLN A 34 -8.65 -5.38 -0.91
CA GLN A 34 -7.97 -5.97 -2.07
C GLN A 34 -6.84 -5.04 -2.51
N VAL A 35 -5.87 -5.58 -3.24
CA VAL A 35 -4.79 -4.78 -3.81
C VAL A 35 -5.35 -3.88 -4.91
N ARG A 36 -5.18 -2.56 -4.76
CA ARG A 36 -5.62 -1.59 -5.76
C ARG A 36 -4.80 -0.31 -5.70
N LEU A 37 -4.64 0.33 -6.87
CA LEU A 37 -4.01 1.64 -6.94
C LEU A 37 -4.91 2.68 -6.23
N ALA A 38 -4.31 3.44 -5.31
CA ALA A 38 -4.97 4.53 -4.60
C ALA A 38 -4.62 5.89 -5.23
N GLN A 39 -3.34 6.07 -5.56
CA GLN A 39 -2.80 7.29 -6.12
C GLN A 39 -1.51 6.98 -6.88
N ALA A 40 -1.25 7.67 -7.98
CA ALA A 40 0.03 7.64 -8.66
C ALA A 40 0.38 9.05 -9.14
N TYR A 41 1.67 9.37 -9.14
CA TYR A 41 2.21 10.58 -9.72
C TYR A 41 3.35 10.23 -10.66
N ASP A 42 3.26 10.74 -11.90
CA ASP A 42 4.30 10.65 -12.93
C ASP A 42 4.74 9.21 -13.25
N MET A 43 3.79 8.26 -13.31
CA MET A 43 4.07 6.86 -13.60
C MET A 43 3.18 6.34 -14.73
N SER A 44 3.76 5.58 -15.66
CA SER A 44 3.02 5.06 -16.81
C SER A 44 2.04 3.96 -16.42
N SER A 45 0.97 3.79 -17.20
CA SER A 45 -0.03 2.75 -16.95
C SER A 45 0.55 1.33 -17.02
N THR A 46 1.57 1.11 -17.85
CA THR A 46 2.28 -0.17 -17.96
C THR A 46 3.08 -0.49 -16.71
N GLU A 47 3.81 0.49 -16.17
CA GLU A 47 4.52 0.33 -14.91
C GLU A 47 3.54 0.07 -13.76
N LEU A 48 2.44 0.82 -13.68
CA LEU A 48 1.42 0.63 -12.64
C LEU A 48 0.80 -0.77 -12.68
N ARG A 49 0.52 -1.32 -13.86
CA ARG A 49 0.05 -2.71 -14.02
C ARG A 49 1.10 -3.72 -13.55
N GLY A 50 2.37 -3.48 -13.87
CA GLY A 50 3.47 -4.32 -13.39
C GLY A 50 3.59 -4.30 -11.87
N LEU A 51 3.55 -3.11 -11.28
CA LEU A 51 3.59 -2.93 -9.83
C LEU A 51 2.39 -3.58 -9.16
N LEU A 52 1.18 -3.42 -9.70
CA LEU A 52 -0.03 -4.05 -9.14
C LEU A 52 0.17 -5.56 -8.97
N ARG A 53 0.64 -6.26 -10.01
CA ARG A 53 0.94 -7.71 -9.95
C ARG A 53 2.00 -8.05 -8.91
N VAL A 54 3.03 -7.22 -8.78
CA VAL A 54 4.07 -7.44 -7.75
C VAL A 54 3.48 -7.27 -6.35
N VAL A 55 2.64 -6.26 -6.13
CA VAL A 55 1.99 -6.04 -4.84
C VAL A 55 1.01 -7.16 -4.51
N GLU A 56 0.22 -7.62 -5.48
CA GLU A 56 -0.67 -8.78 -5.35
C GLU A 56 0.10 -10.04 -4.94
N ARG A 57 1.18 -10.36 -5.66
CA ARG A 57 2.01 -11.53 -5.37
C ARG A 57 2.64 -11.49 -3.97
N ASN A 58 2.92 -10.31 -3.45
CA ASN A 58 3.55 -10.12 -2.14
C ASN A 58 2.55 -9.68 -1.05
N GLN A 59 1.24 -9.78 -1.31
CA GLN A 59 0.21 -9.24 -0.42
C GLN A 59 0.37 -9.72 1.03
N GLU A 60 0.56 -11.03 1.23
CA GLU A 60 0.70 -11.60 2.58
C GLU A 60 1.98 -11.14 3.29
N LEU A 61 3.10 -11.05 2.57
CA LEU A 61 4.35 -10.52 3.13
C LEU A 61 4.18 -9.05 3.55
N ILE A 62 3.51 -8.26 2.72
CA ILE A 62 3.23 -6.85 2.99
C ILE A 62 2.35 -6.71 4.22
N LYS A 63 1.27 -7.50 4.35
CA LYS A 63 0.41 -7.54 5.54
C LYS A 63 1.22 -7.86 6.78
N ARG A 64 2.04 -8.91 6.74
CA ARG A 64 2.86 -9.33 7.89
C ARG A 64 3.83 -8.24 8.32
N LYS A 65 4.50 -7.59 7.35
CA LYS A 65 5.42 -6.48 7.62
C LYS A 65 4.73 -5.22 8.13
N TRP A 66 3.53 -4.94 7.64
CA TRP A 66 2.68 -3.87 8.17
C TRP A 66 2.33 -4.13 9.64
N ASP A 67 1.91 -5.36 9.96
CA ASP A 67 1.54 -5.77 11.31
C ASP A 67 2.73 -5.70 12.26
N GLU A 68 3.91 -6.18 11.83
CA GLU A 68 5.18 -6.08 12.57
C GLU A 68 5.58 -4.62 12.83
N TYR A 69 5.45 -3.74 11.83
CA TYR A 69 5.90 -2.34 11.94
C TYR A 69 4.96 -1.48 12.78
N PHE A 70 3.64 -1.66 12.65
CA PHE A 70 2.65 -0.82 13.32
C PHE A 70 2.03 -1.43 14.57
N GLY A 71 2.32 -2.70 14.89
CA GLY A 71 1.71 -3.42 16.00
C GLY A 71 0.19 -3.58 15.87
N THR A 72 -0.34 -3.53 14.65
CA THR A 72 -1.78 -3.59 14.37
C THR A 72 -2.06 -4.52 13.21
N THR A 73 -3.10 -5.35 13.31
CA THR A 73 -3.52 -6.22 12.20
C THR A 73 -4.04 -5.40 11.01
N CYS A 74 -3.54 -5.73 9.81
CA CYS A 74 -4.03 -5.25 8.52
C CYS A 74 -5.46 -5.78 8.26
N LYS A 75 -6.45 -5.16 8.93
CA LYS A 75 -7.88 -5.51 8.81
C LYS A 75 -8.56 -4.69 7.72
N LYS A 76 -9.64 -5.21 7.16
CA LYS A 76 -10.62 -4.39 6.44
C LYS A 76 -11.12 -3.35 7.45
N SER A 77 -11.14 -2.07 7.09
CA SER A 77 -11.85 -1.08 7.89
C SER A 77 -13.30 -1.57 7.95
N GLY A 78 -13.71 -2.03 9.13
CA GLY A 78 -15.07 -2.51 9.36
C GLY A 78 -16.02 -1.37 9.07
N ILE A 79 -17.00 -1.64 8.22
CA ILE A 79 -18.30 -0.99 8.30
C ILE A 79 -19.01 -1.67 9.47
#